data_AF-A0A948XXP8-F1
#
_entry.id   AF-A0A948XXP8-F1
#
_cell.length_a   1.000
_cell.length_b   1.000
_cell.length_c   1.000
_cell.angle_alpha   90.00
_cell.angle_beta   90.00
_cell.angle_gamma   90.00
#
_symmetry.space_group_name_H-M   'P 1'
#
loop_
_entity.id
_entity.type
_entity.pdbx_description
1 polymer ?
#
loop_
_entity_poly.entity_id
_entity_poly.type
_entity_poly.pdbx_seq_one_letter_code
_entity_poly.pdbx_strand_id
1 'polypeptide(L)'
;MTFLRQAILAVFLSGAALTTACTTYEPTAATTQNIDAMSVSALDSLTQNNAAARAIAAKSRAVLVFPSIVKAGLVFGGAYGEGELRRGSNVVGYYNSFTGSWGLQAGAQSYGYAVFLMNEAAEDYVTTSDGWEIGVGPTVVVVDQGVAENISSSTLQDDAYAFIFDQKGLMAGVSIEGTKITKVK
;
A
#
# COMPACT_ATOMS: atom_id res chain seq x y z
N MET A 1 -71.32 -10.11 13.00
CA MET A 1 -70.74 -8.81 12.61
C MET A 1 -69.74 -8.38 13.68
N THR A 2 -68.47 -8.26 13.27
CA THR A 2 -67.36 -7.49 13.90
C THR A 2 -66.97 -7.84 15.35
N PHE A 3 -65.94 -8.67 15.56
CA PHE A 3 -64.48 -8.34 15.58
C PHE A 3 -64.13 -7.38 16.73
N LEU A 4 -63.11 -7.56 17.56
CA LEU A 4 -62.18 -8.64 17.90
C LEU A 4 -61.46 -8.06 19.13
N ARG A 5 -61.68 -8.61 20.32
CA ARG A 5 -61.00 -8.22 21.56
C ARG A 5 -59.86 -9.21 21.79
N GLN A 6 -58.67 -8.67 22.06
CA GLN A 6 -57.52 -9.32 22.72
C GLN A 6 -56.77 -10.41 21.95
N ALA A 7 -55.54 -10.11 21.56
CA ALA A 7 -54.42 -11.05 21.59
C ALA A 7 -53.10 -10.26 21.62
N ILE A 8 -52.63 -9.95 22.82
CA ILE A 8 -51.21 -9.70 23.06
C ILE A 8 -50.58 -11.10 23.06
N LEU A 9 -49.86 -11.45 22.00
CA LEU A 9 -49.02 -12.64 21.98
C LEU A 9 -47.58 -12.21 21.73
N ALA A 10 -46.75 -12.39 22.76
CA ALA A 10 -45.31 -12.37 22.65
C ALA A 10 -44.84 -13.54 21.77
N VAL A 11 -44.00 -13.25 20.77
CA VAL A 11 -43.09 -14.23 20.19
C VAL A 11 -41.71 -13.59 20.16
N PHE A 12 -40.86 -14.08 21.04
CA PHE A 12 -39.41 -13.94 21.01
C PHE A 12 -38.83 -14.63 19.76
N LEU A 13 -37.61 -14.23 19.41
CA LEU A 13 -36.61 -14.98 18.62
C LEU A 13 -36.57 -14.77 17.09
N SER A 14 -35.83 -13.75 16.68
CA SER A 14 -34.94 -13.87 15.51
C SER A 14 -33.78 -12.88 15.65
N GLY A 15 -32.73 -13.31 16.38
CA GLY A 15 -31.42 -12.67 16.30
C GLY A 15 -30.84 -12.94 14.91
N ALA A 16 -30.91 -11.94 14.03
CA ALA A 16 -30.15 -11.96 12.79
C ALA A 16 -28.68 -11.71 13.15
N ALA A 17 -27.90 -12.78 13.25
CA ALA A 17 -26.45 -12.69 13.31
C ALA A 17 -25.96 -12.07 11.99
N LEU A 18 -25.61 -10.79 12.02
CA LEU A 18 -24.77 -10.17 11.00
C LEU A 18 -23.36 -10.74 11.17
N THR A 19 -23.14 -11.94 10.63
CA THR A 19 -21.79 -12.45 10.43
C THR A 19 -21.22 -11.68 9.25
N THR A 20 -20.55 -10.57 9.54
CA THR A 20 -19.67 -9.89 8.60
C THR A 20 -18.56 -10.87 8.25
N ALA A 21 -18.74 -11.64 7.17
CA ALA A 21 -17.70 -12.47 6.60
C ALA A 21 -16.61 -11.52 6.09
N CYS A 22 -15.56 -11.36 6.87
CA CYS A 22 -14.33 -10.77 6.39
C CYS A 22 -13.72 -11.82 5.45
N THR A 23 -14.08 -11.77 4.17
CA THR A 23 -13.50 -12.63 3.15
C THR A 23 -12.03 -12.23 3.01
N THR A 24 -11.13 -13.07 3.52
CA THR A 24 -9.70 -12.97 3.21
C THR A 24 -9.56 -13.17 1.71
N TYR A 25 -9.15 -12.12 1.00
CA TYR A 25 -8.82 -12.19 -0.42
C TYR A 25 -7.48 -12.92 -0.55
N GLU A 26 -7.54 -14.22 -0.86
CA GLU A 26 -6.35 -14.98 -1.24
C GLU A 26 -6.03 -14.66 -2.72
N PRO A 27 -4.83 -14.17 -3.02
CA PRO A 27 -4.45 -13.79 -4.36
C PRO A 27 -4.26 -15.07 -5.17
N THR A 28 -4.88 -15.15 -6.34
CA THR A 28 -4.69 -16.31 -7.22
C THR A 28 -3.27 -16.31 -7.79
N ALA A 29 -2.75 -17.49 -8.17
CA ALA A 29 -1.43 -17.61 -8.80
C ALA A 29 -1.28 -16.76 -10.08
N ALA A 30 -2.39 -16.51 -10.81
CA ALA A 30 -2.41 -15.62 -11.96
C ALA A 30 -2.31 -14.14 -11.57
N THR A 31 -2.93 -13.75 -10.44
CA THR A 31 -2.81 -12.40 -9.86
C THR A 31 -1.37 -12.15 -9.39
N THR A 32 -0.76 -13.10 -8.66
CA THR A 32 0.62 -12.95 -8.18
C THR A 32 1.62 -12.88 -9.32
N GLN A 33 1.50 -13.74 -10.34
CA GLN A 33 2.39 -13.68 -11.52
C GLN A 33 2.30 -12.33 -12.25
N ASN A 34 1.12 -11.70 -12.25
CA ASN A 34 0.96 -10.36 -12.82
C ASN A 34 1.65 -9.29 -11.95
N ILE A 35 1.50 -9.38 -10.63
CA ILE A 35 2.19 -8.50 -9.66
C ILE A 35 3.71 -8.61 -9.81
N ASP A 36 4.26 -9.83 -9.91
CA ASP A 36 5.70 -10.07 -10.07
C ASP A 36 6.23 -9.33 -11.31
N ALA A 37 5.59 -9.54 -12.46
CA ALA A 37 6.01 -8.96 -13.73
C ALA A 37 5.92 -7.42 -13.71
N MET A 38 4.81 -6.89 -13.17
CA MET A 38 4.62 -5.45 -13.04
C MET A 38 5.62 -4.82 -12.09
N SER A 39 5.92 -5.47 -10.96
CA SER A 39 6.83 -4.97 -9.94
C SER A 39 8.28 -4.95 -10.41
N VAL A 40 8.71 -6.00 -11.13
CA VAL A 40 10.02 -6.01 -11.79
C VAL A 40 10.12 -4.89 -12.81
N SER A 41 9.14 -4.77 -13.71
CA SER A 41 9.15 -3.72 -14.74
C SER A 41 9.14 -2.31 -14.14
N ALA A 42 8.37 -2.09 -13.08
CA ALA A 42 8.29 -0.81 -12.39
C ALA A 42 9.62 -0.47 -11.68
N LEU A 43 10.20 -1.42 -10.95
CA LEU A 43 11.47 -1.21 -10.25
C LEU A 43 12.64 -1.00 -11.23
N ASP A 44 12.68 -1.75 -12.33
CA ASP A 44 13.67 -1.56 -13.39
C ASP A 44 13.51 -0.18 -14.03
N SER A 45 12.28 0.23 -14.36
CA SER A 45 12.02 1.54 -14.93
C SER A 45 12.42 2.67 -13.97
N LEU A 46 12.10 2.54 -12.68
CA LEU A 46 12.48 3.51 -11.65
C LEU A 46 14.00 3.63 -11.55
N THR A 47 14.72 2.51 -11.42
CA THR A 47 16.18 2.51 -11.25
C THR A 47 16.92 2.87 -12.54
N GLN A 48 16.35 2.66 -13.72
CA GLN A 48 16.92 3.14 -14.99
C GLN A 48 16.78 4.66 -15.13
N ASN A 49 15.65 5.22 -14.72
CA ASN A 49 15.35 6.63 -14.92
C ASN A 49 15.75 7.54 -13.74
N ASN A 50 16.03 6.97 -12.56
CA ASN A 50 16.39 7.72 -11.37
C ASN A 50 17.71 7.20 -10.76
N ALA A 51 18.77 8.01 -10.84
CA ALA A 51 20.09 7.65 -10.34
C ALA A 51 20.13 7.49 -8.81
N ALA A 52 19.37 8.29 -8.05
CA ALA A 52 19.28 8.16 -6.60
C ALA A 52 18.57 6.84 -6.22
N ALA A 53 17.46 6.52 -6.89
CA ALA A 53 16.77 5.24 -6.69
C ALA A 53 17.71 4.06 -6.99
N ARG A 54 18.51 4.14 -8.07
CA ARG A 54 19.52 3.10 -8.39
C ARG A 54 20.57 2.95 -7.29
N ALA A 55 21.09 4.06 -6.79
CA ALA A 55 22.12 4.05 -5.74
C ALA A 55 21.59 3.51 -4.40
N ILE A 56 20.34 3.84 -4.06
CA ILE A 56 19.65 3.32 -2.87
C ILE A 56 19.32 1.84 -3.04
N ALA A 57 18.78 1.44 -4.19
CA ALA A 57 18.46 0.05 -4.51
C ALA A 57 19.67 -0.88 -4.32
N ALA A 58 20.85 -0.44 -4.78
CA ALA A 58 22.10 -1.19 -4.64
C ALA A 58 22.55 -1.42 -3.19
N LYS A 59 22.04 -0.63 -2.23
CA LYS A 59 22.36 -0.73 -0.81
C LYS A 59 21.22 -1.27 0.05
N SER A 60 20.00 -1.25 -0.48
CA SER A 60 18.81 -1.74 0.22
C SER A 60 18.88 -3.25 0.46
N ARG A 61 18.29 -3.73 1.56
CA ARG A 61 18.16 -5.17 1.84
C ARG A 61 16.99 -5.77 1.09
N ALA A 62 15.88 -5.03 1.09
CA ALA A 62 14.65 -5.42 0.41
C ALA A 62 13.96 -4.18 -0.16
N VAL A 63 13.12 -4.40 -1.17
CA VAL A 63 12.33 -3.35 -1.81
C VAL A 63 10.88 -3.79 -1.84
N LEU A 64 10.03 -3.01 -1.19
CA LEU A 64 8.58 -3.18 -1.26
C LEU A 64 8.05 -2.35 -2.42
N VAL A 65 7.54 -3.00 -3.47
CA VAL A 65 7.15 -2.38 -4.73
C VAL A 65 5.64 -2.47 -4.91
N PHE A 66 4.99 -1.32 -5.11
CA PHE A 66 3.60 -1.21 -5.52
C PHE A 66 3.55 -0.58 -6.92
N PRO A 67 3.49 -1.40 -7.99
CA PRO A 67 3.62 -0.90 -9.36
C PRO A 67 2.42 -0.06 -9.82
N SER A 68 1.25 -0.22 -9.20
CA SER A 68 0.05 0.52 -9.55
C SER A 68 -0.89 0.69 -8.37
N ILE A 69 -0.94 1.90 -7.84
CA ILE A 69 -1.95 2.37 -6.92
C ILE A 69 -2.99 3.16 -7.69
N VAL A 70 -4.26 2.84 -7.48
CA VAL A 70 -5.40 3.58 -8.02
C VAL A 70 -6.01 4.39 -6.90
N LYS A 71 -6.07 5.70 -7.09
CA LYS A 71 -6.71 6.65 -6.18
C LYS A 71 -7.96 7.21 -6.84
N ALA A 72 -9.09 7.14 -6.15
CA ALA A 72 -10.36 7.64 -6.65
C ALA A 72 -11.22 8.22 -5.53
N GLY A 73 -12.00 9.25 -5.86
CA GLY A 73 -12.98 9.83 -4.94
C GLY A 73 -13.43 11.23 -5.31
N LEU A 74 -14.41 11.72 -4.55
CA LEU A 74 -14.92 13.10 -4.61
C LEU A 74 -14.73 13.75 -3.23
N VAL A 75 -15.64 13.49 -2.29
CA VAL A 75 -15.57 14.04 -0.92
C VAL A 75 -14.78 13.11 0.00
N PHE A 76 -15.06 11.81 -0.13
CA PHE A 76 -14.29 10.72 0.44
C PHE A 76 -13.72 9.91 -0.71
N GLY A 77 -12.53 9.37 -0.49
CA GLY A 77 -12.05 8.33 -1.36
C GLY A 77 -10.85 7.63 -0.80
N GLY A 78 -10.37 6.68 -1.59
CA GLY A 78 -9.32 5.78 -1.20
C GLY A 78 -8.25 5.68 -2.28
N ALA A 79 -7.07 5.29 -1.84
CA ALA A 79 -6.06 4.73 -2.71
C ALA A 79 -5.92 3.24 -2.37
N TYR A 80 -5.86 2.39 -3.39
CA TYR A 80 -5.60 0.96 -3.24
C TYR A 80 -4.65 0.47 -4.31
N GLY A 81 -3.80 -0.49 -3.94
CA GLY A 81 -3.11 -1.33 -4.90
C GLY A 81 -2.39 -2.48 -4.24
N GLU A 82 -1.86 -3.35 -5.09
CA GLU A 82 -1.22 -4.59 -4.69
C GLU A 82 0.25 -4.52 -5.10
N GLY A 83 1.09 -5.22 -4.34
CA GLY A 83 2.52 -5.16 -4.50
C GLY A 83 3.21 -6.34 -3.84
N GLU A 84 4.53 -6.30 -3.87
CA GLU A 84 5.36 -7.37 -3.34
C GLU A 84 6.63 -6.83 -2.67
N LEU A 85 7.09 -7.56 -1.66
CA LEU A 85 8.39 -7.36 -1.06
C LEU A 85 9.40 -8.25 -1.78
N ARG A 86 10.45 -7.64 -2.32
CA ARG A 86 11.53 -8.32 -3.03
C ARG A 86 12.83 -8.23 -2.25
N ARG A 87 13.55 -9.34 -2.14
CA ARG A 87 14.94 -9.40 -1.68
C ARG A 87 15.83 -9.79 -2.86
N GLY A 88 16.43 -8.79 -3.48
CA GLY A 88 17.09 -8.95 -4.78
C GLY A 88 16.10 -9.45 -5.85
N SER A 89 16.38 -10.62 -6.44
CA SER A 89 15.51 -11.23 -7.45
C SER A 89 14.37 -12.07 -6.88
N ASN A 90 14.33 -12.31 -5.56
CA ASN A 90 13.37 -13.21 -4.92
C ASN A 90 12.19 -12.44 -4.34
N VAL A 91 10.98 -12.98 -4.53
CA VAL A 91 9.76 -12.48 -3.86
C VAL A 91 9.69 -13.08 -2.45
N VAL A 92 9.53 -12.22 -1.45
CA VAL A 92 9.47 -12.56 -0.01
C VAL A 92 8.01 -12.59 0.48
N GLY A 93 7.13 -11.80 -0.14
CA GLY A 93 5.71 -11.80 0.17
C GLY A 93 4.92 -10.78 -0.63
N TYR A 94 3.60 -10.94 -0.63
CA TYR A 94 2.65 -10.04 -1.28
C TYR A 94 1.96 -9.16 -0.26
N TYR A 95 1.66 -7.93 -0.67
CA TYR A 95 1.13 -6.89 0.21
C TYR A 95 0.06 -6.07 -0.49
N ASN A 96 -0.92 -5.63 0.29
CA ASN A 96 -1.93 -4.67 -0.13
C ASN A 96 -1.62 -3.31 0.50
N SER A 97 -1.75 -2.25 -0.27
CA SER A 97 -1.62 -0.87 0.16
C SER A 97 -2.99 -0.20 0.12
N PHE A 98 -3.38 0.43 1.23
CA PHE A 98 -4.65 1.13 1.35
C PHE A 98 -4.49 2.45 2.09
N THR A 99 -5.00 3.53 1.51
CA THR A 99 -5.03 4.86 2.13
C THR A 99 -6.45 5.39 2.09
N GLY A 100 -7.00 5.75 3.25
CA GLY A 100 -8.21 6.56 3.33
C GLY A 100 -7.88 8.04 3.16
N SER A 101 -8.69 8.80 2.42
CA SER A 101 -8.47 10.25 2.29
C SER A 101 -9.76 11.05 2.30
N TRP A 102 -9.70 12.20 2.97
CA TRP A 102 -10.77 13.19 3.07
C TRP A 102 -10.41 14.41 2.22
N GLY A 103 -11.33 14.89 1.38
CA GLY A 103 -11.10 16.09 0.55
C GLY A 103 -10.41 15.83 -0.79
N LEU A 104 -10.72 14.71 -1.45
CA LEU A 104 -10.23 14.47 -2.80
C LEU A 104 -10.68 15.59 -3.76
N GLN A 105 -9.81 15.92 -4.71
CA GLN A 105 -10.29 16.54 -5.95
C GLN A 105 -11.01 15.47 -6.75
N ALA A 106 -12.13 15.85 -7.38
CA ALA A 106 -12.90 14.94 -8.19
C ALA A 106 -12.03 14.31 -9.30
N GLY A 107 -11.84 12.99 -9.25
CA GLY A 107 -11.08 12.32 -10.29
C GLY A 107 -10.61 10.91 -9.96
N ALA A 108 -9.97 10.31 -10.95
CA ALA A 108 -9.20 9.08 -10.83
C ALA A 108 -7.73 9.42 -11.14
N GLN A 109 -6.84 8.98 -10.27
CA GLN A 109 -5.41 9.13 -10.40
C GLN A 109 -4.76 7.75 -10.25
N SER A 110 -3.60 7.58 -10.86
CA SER A 110 -2.78 6.40 -10.59
C SER A 110 -1.32 6.77 -10.47
N TYR A 111 -0.59 5.99 -9.68
CA TYR A 111 0.84 6.16 -9.46
C TYR A 111 1.43 4.84 -8.98
N GLY A 112 2.72 4.64 -9.18
CA GLY A 112 3.48 3.58 -8.53
C GLY A 112 4.31 4.15 -7.37
N TYR A 113 4.67 3.31 -6.42
CA TYR A 113 5.70 3.66 -5.46
C TYR A 113 6.52 2.44 -5.01
N ALA A 114 7.78 2.69 -4.64
CA ALA A 114 8.69 1.68 -4.11
C ALA A 114 9.31 2.18 -2.81
N VAL A 115 9.38 1.32 -1.81
CA VAL A 115 10.00 1.59 -0.51
C VAL A 115 11.23 0.69 -0.37
N PHE A 116 12.40 1.33 -0.36
CA PHE A 116 13.69 0.69 -0.16
C PHE A 116 13.97 0.57 1.34
N LEU A 117 14.03 -0.66 1.85
CA LEU A 117 14.30 -0.96 3.25
C LEU A 117 15.81 -1.12 3.44
N MET A 118 16.40 -0.27 4.26
CA MET A 118 17.86 -0.11 4.34
C MET A 118 18.50 -1.02 5.39
N ASN A 119 17.73 -1.42 6.40
CA ASN A 119 18.21 -2.22 7.51
C ASN A 119 17.27 -3.38 7.86
N GLU A 120 17.78 -4.30 8.67
CA GLU A 120 17.07 -5.53 9.06
C GLU A 120 15.82 -5.21 9.88
N ALA A 121 15.87 -4.22 10.77
CA ALA A 121 14.72 -3.82 11.58
C ALA A 121 13.55 -3.33 10.71
N ALA A 122 13.82 -2.57 9.65
CA ALA A 122 12.81 -2.11 8.71
C ALA A 122 12.17 -3.28 7.92
N GLU A 123 12.99 -4.23 7.46
CA GLU A 123 12.52 -5.42 6.76
C GLU A 123 11.70 -6.35 7.67
N ASP A 124 12.18 -6.59 8.89
CA ASP A 124 11.50 -7.41 9.89
C ASP A 124 10.16 -6.78 10.28
N TYR A 125 10.11 -5.46 10.44
CA TYR A 125 8.86 -4.76 10.73
C TYR A 125 7.80 -5.02 9.64
N VAL A 126 8.18 -4.96 8.36
CA VAL A 126 7.28 -5.21 7.23
C VAL A 126 6.87 -6.68 7.11
N THR A 127 7.75 -7.62 7.47
CA THR A 127 7.50 -9.06 7.28
C THR A 127 6.78 -9.74 8.43
N THR A 128 6.91 -9.20 9.65
CA THR A 128 6.39 -9.80 10.89
C THR A 128 5.16 -9.10 11.46
N SER A 129 4.92 -7.84 11.10
CA SER A 129 3.73 -7.11 11.56
C SER A 129 2.46 -7.60 10.85
N ASP A 130 1.32 -7.51 11.56
CA ASP A 130 -0.02 -7.71 10.98
C ASP A 130 -0.45 -6.55 10.05
N GLY A 131 0.40 -5.53 9.93
CA GLY A 131 0.26 -4.41 9.02
C GLY A 131 1.14 -3.24 9.46
N TRP A 132 1.62 -2.48 8.48
CA TRP A 132 2.44 -1.30 8.65
C TRP A 132 1.70 -0.06 8.18
N GLU A 133 1.57 0.95 9.03
CA GLU A 133 1.13 2.28 8.61
C GLU A 133 2.35 3.18 8.37
N ILE A 134 2.51 3.68 7.14
CA ILE A 134 3.61 4.59 6.82
C ILE A 134 3.45 5.87 7.65
N GLY A 135 4.50 6.25 8.38
CA GLY A 135 4.48 7.31 9.39
C GLY A 135 4.43 6.77 10.82
N VAL A 136 4.19 5.47 11.01
CA VAL A 136 4.24 4.77 12.30
C VAL A 136 5.26 3.62 12.22
N GLY A 137 6.27 3.65 13.08
CA GLY A 137 7.35 2.65 13.10
C GLY A 137 8.62 3.14 12.37
N PRO A 138 9.21 2.35 11.45
CA PRO A 138 10.42 2.75 10.73
C PRO A 138 10.28 4.10 10.05
N THR A 139 11.34 4.90 10.10
CA THR A 139 11.32 6.23 9.45
C THR A 139 11.37 6.07 7.94
N VAL A 140 10.38 6.62 7.24
CA VAL A 140 10.31 6.61 5.78
C VAL A 140 10.52 8.02 5.25
N VAL A 141 11.56 8.21 4.44
CA VAL A 141 11.79 9.46 3.73
C VAL A 141 11.27 9.34 2.31
N VAL A 142 10.31 10.18 1.93
CA VAL A 142 9.87 10.30 0.53
C VAL A 142 10.91 11.09 -0.24
N VAL A 143 11.49 10.47 -1.27
CA VAL A 143 12.55 11.04 -2.09
C VAL A 143 11.93 11.73 -3.30
N ASP A 144 11.92 13.06 -3.26
CA ASP A 144 11.62 13.92 -4.39
C ASP A 144 12.91 14.38 -5.12
N GLN A 145 12.77 15.28 -6.09
CA GLN A 145 13.91 15.81 -6.84
C GLN A 145 14.92 16.55 -5.94
N GLY A 146 14.46 17.32 -4.95
CA GLY A 146 15.33 18.07 -4.05
C GLY A 146 16.07 17.17 -3.06
N VAL A 147 15.40 16.13 -2.56
CA VAL A 147 16.05 15.11 -1.71
C VAL A 147 17.07 14.30 -2.52
N ALA A 148 16.74 13.93 -3.76
CA ALA A 148 17.62 13.18 -4.65
C ALA A 148 18.95 13.90 -4.95
N GLU A 149 18.93 15.22 -5.12
CA GLU A 149 20.14 16.03 -5.36
C GLU A 149 21.09 16.06 -4.15
N ASN A 150 20.56 15.86 -2.94
CA ASN A 150 21.32 15.90 -1.69
C ASN A 150 21.69 14.49 -1.17
N ILE A 151 21.27 13.42 -1.84
CA ILE A 151 21.59 12.05 -1.44
C ILE A 151 23.05 11.72 -1.77
N SER A 152 23.79 11.37 -0.73
CA SER A 152 25.15 10.82 -0.78
C SER A 152 25.23 9.58 0.11
N SER A 153 26.29 8.78 -0.03
CA SER A 153 26.50 7.57 0.80
C SER A 153 26.49 7.84 2.30
N SER A 154 26.83 9.06 2.73
CA SER A 154 26.85 9.51 4.12
C SER A 154 25.51 10.03 4.66
N THR A 155 24.54 10.31 3.78
CA THR A 155 23.22 10.85 4.15
C THR A 155 22.11 9.80 4.11
N LEU A 156 22.40 8.57 3.66
CA LEU A 156 21.49 7.42 3.72
C LEU A 156 21.46 6.80 5.12
N GLN A 157 20.86 7.52 6.07
CA GLN A 157 20.83 7.15 7.49
C GLN A 157 19.46 6.64 7.95
N ASP A 158 18.41 6.85 7.16
CA ASP A 158 17.05 6.49 7.53
C ASP A 158 16.76 5.01 7.28
N ASP A 159 15.74 4.49 7.97
CA ASP A 159 15.35 3.09 7.90
C ASP A 159 14.82 2.69 6.52
N ALA A 160 14.13 3.62 5.87
CA ALA A 160 13.53 3.39 4.56
C ALA A 160 13.46 4.67 3.71
N TYR A 161 13.58 4.49 2.40
CA TYR A 161 13.41 5.55 1.40
C TYR A 161 12.32 5.18 0.42
N ALA A 162 11.36 6.07 0.20
CA ALA A 162 10.24 5.83 -0.71
C ALA A 162 10.31 6.73 -1.94
N PHE A 163 10.09 6.15 -3.11
CA PHE A 163 10.00 6.86 -4.38
C PHE A 163 8.62 6.69 -4.96
N ILE A 164 8.01 7.79 -5.39
CA ILE A 164 6.73 7.80 -6.10
C ILE A 164 7.04 8.05 -7.59
N PHE A 165 6.43 7.26 -8.46
CA PHE A 165 6.69 7.29 -9.91
C PHE A 165 5.40 7.03 -10.71
N ASP A 166 5.49 7.11 -12.04
CA ASP A 166 4.38 6.87 -12.99
C ASP A 166 3.06 7.58 -12.64
N GLN A 167 3.18 8.80 -12.12
CA GLN A 167 2.04 9.63 -11.74
C GLN A 167 1.19 9.98 -12.96
N LYS A 168 -0.11 9.70 -12.88
CA LYS A 168 -1.12 9.98 -13.90
C LYS A 168 -2.32 10.68 -13.28
N GLY A 169 -2.84 11.66 -14.00
CA GLY A 169 -3.90 12.56 -13.54
C GLY A 169 -3.35 13.85 -12.94
N LEU A 170 -4.24 14.74 -12.50
CA LEU A 170 -3.85 16.01 -11.88
C LEU A 170 -3.39 15.75 -10.44
N MET A 171 -2.10 15.48 -10.24
CA MET A 171 -1.54 15.16 -8.92
C MET A 171 -0.78 16.37 -8.36
N ALA A 172 -1.30 16.98 -7.30
CA ALA A 172 -0.56 17.94 -6.49
C ALA A 172 -0.28 17.31 -5.13
N GLY A 173 1.00 17.06 -4.82
CA GLY A 173 1.42 16.58 -3.49
C GLY A 173 0.93 15.17 -3.14
N VAL A 174 1.34 14.16 -3.91
CA VAL A 174 1.08 12.76 -3.53
C VAL A 174 1.85 12.44 -2.26
N SER A 175 1.14 12.09 -1.19
CA SER A 175 1.72 11.53 0.02
C SER A 175 1.28 10.08 0.18
N ILE A 176 2.20 9.27 0.67
CA ILE A 176 1.97 7.88 1.08
C ILE A 176 1.92 7.74 2.60
N GLU A 177 2.03 8.83 3.36
CA GLU A 177 1.84 8.84 4.81
C GLU A 177 0.39 8.50 5.19
N GLY A 178 0.21 7.76 6.29
CA GLY A 178 -1.08 7.23 6.70
C GLY A 178 -1.58 6.08 5.82
N THR A 179 -0.76 5.58 4.89
CA THR A 179 -1.06 4.38 4.11
C THR A 179 -0.84 3.15 4.94
N LYS A 180 -1.85 2.30 5.02
CA LYS A 180 -1.79 1.00 5.66
C LYS A 180 -1.39 -0.07 4.65
N ILE A 181 -0.28 -0.73 4.93
CA ILE A 181 0.26 -1.86 4.19
C ILE A 181 -0.05 -3.13 4.98
N THR A 182 -0.68 -4.11 4.35
CA THR A 182 -1.06 -5.37 5.01
C THR A 182 -0.55 -6.54 4.20
N LYS A 183 0.05 -7.54 4.87
CA LYS A 183 0.50 -8.76 4.22
C LYS A 183 -0.70 -9.58 3.73
N VAL A 184 -0.61 -10.05 2.50
CA VAL A 184 -1.61 -10.94 1.93
C VAL A 184 -1.32 -12.37 2.39
N LYS A 185 -2.33 -13.07 2.89
CA LYS A 185 -2.23 -14.44 3.42
C LYS A 185 -2.47 -15.47 2.32
#